data_AF-A0A1B1CPD4-F1
#
_entry.id   AF-A0A1B1CPD4-F1
#
_cell.length_a   1.000
_cell.length_b   1.000
_cell.length_c   1.000
_cell.angle_alpha   90.00
_cell.angle_beta   90.00
_cell.angle_gamma   90.00
#
_symmetry.space_group_name_H-M   'P 1'
#
loop_
_entity.id
_entity.type
_entity.pdbx_description
1 polymer ?
#
loop_
_entity_poly.entity_id
_entity_poly.type
_entity_poly.pdbx_seq_one_letter_code
_entity_poly.pdbx_strand_id
1 'polypeptide(L)'
;MAKPVTTRQTARVVQLRKGATVEMVRLTCPDSAQAIKIAESFGTAVIDSEGIRDLHERLITETADALSEGLGDRAMQIHLQRIVGAYVGSAHGAGQFYSNAVTQARDATAKAANDARDEDLDGPVGYDSAAHRKREFAADMGIQAHALRMAAEGAVAAYKHIVGESWKPFDRPVENPGHSVDRKAAAAQMSAFD
;
A
#
# COMPACT_ATOMS: atom_id res chain seq x y z
N MET A 1 -27.00 33.31 -45.82
CA MET A 1 -25.64 32.92 -45.37
C MET A 1 -25.69 32.66 -43.87
N ALA A 2 -25.51 31.42 -43.42
CA ALA A 2 -25.56 31.06 -42.00
C ALA A 2 -24.14 31.02 -41.41
N LYS A 3 -23.94 31.68 -40.26
CA LYS A 3 -22.66 31.70 -39.53
C LYS A 3 -22.40 30.35 -38.85
N PRO A 4 -21.18 29.78 -38.91
CA PRO A 4 -20.87 28.55 -38.19
C PRO A 4 -20.75 28.84 -36.69
N VAL A 5 -21.48 28.07 -35.88
CA VAL A 5 -21.39 28.07 -34.42
C VAL A 5 -20.17 27.25 -34.02
N THR A 6 -19.18 27.90 -33.39
CA THR A 6 -18.04 27.22 -32.78
C THR A 6 -18.47 26.63 -31.44
N THR A 7 -18.59 25.30 -31.40
CA THR A 7 -18.88 24.56 -30.17
C THR A 7 -17.62 24.56 -29.30
N ARG A 8 -17.68 25.23 -28.13
CA ARG A 8 -16.59 25.25 -27.16
C ARG A 8 -16.47 23.86 -26.53
N GLN A 9 -15.42 23.11 -26.89
CA GLN A 9 -15.16 21.78 -26.32
C GLN A 9 -14.88 21.92 -24.82
N THR A 10 -15.71 21.29 -24.00
CA THR A 10 -15.49 21.15 -22.56
C THR A 10 -14.30 20.23 -22.33
N ALA A 11 -13.30 20.70 -21.58
CA ALA A 11 -12.16 19.89 -21.17
C ALA A 11 -12.67 18.67 -20.38
N ARG A 12 -12.39 17.46 -20.87
CA ARG A 12 -12.76 16.22 -20.19
C ARG A 12 -11.96 16.08 -18.91
N VAL A 13 -12.65 16.00 -17.77
CA VAL A 13 -12.05 15.63 -16.48
C VAL A 13 -11.67 14.16 -16.56
N VAL A 14 -10.38 13.87 -16.65
CA VAL A 14 -9.85 12.51 -16.60
C VAL A 14 -10.00 12.01 -15.17
N GLN A 15 -10.74 10.91 -14.96
CA GLN A 15 -10.77 10.25 -13.66
C GLN A 15 -9.40 9.64 -13.36
N LEU A 16 -8.87 9.95 -12.18
CA LEU A 16 -7.60 9.44 -11.68
C LEU A 16 -7.88 8.38 -10.63
N ARG A 17 -7.22 7.22 -10.71
CA ARG A 17 -7.18 6.31 -9.55
C ARG A 17 -6.17 6.88 -8.56
N LYS A 18 -6.66 7.30 -7.39
CA LYS A 18 -5.79 7.75 -6.30
C LYS A 18 -4.94 6.58 -5.83
N GLY A 19 -3.62 6.74 -5.89
CA GLY A 19 -2.68 5.78 -5.33
C GLY A 19 -2.74 5.77 -3.79
N ALA A 20 -2.34 4.65 -3.19
CA ALA A 20 -2.20 4.57 -1.73
C ALA A 20 -1.16 5.59 -1.24
N THR A 21 -1.45 6.29 -0.14
CA THR A 21 -0.52 7.24 0.49
C THR A 21 0.10 6.65 1.76
N VAL A 22 1.19 7.24 2.23
CA VAL A 22 1.82 6.86 3.50
C VAL A 22 0.87 7.14 4.67
N GLU A 23 0.07 8.20 4.61
CA GLU A 23 -0.94 8.50 5.61
C GLU A 23 -2.02 7.41 5.67
N MET A 24 -2.42 6.86 4.52
CA MET A 24 -3.35 5.71 4.50
C MET A 24 -2.72 4.48 5.17
N VAL A 25 -1.44 4.19 4.91
CA VAL A 25 -0.71 3.10 5.60
C VAL A 25 -0.70 3.32 7.11
N ARG A 26 -0.39 4.52 7.57
CA ARG A 26 -0.35 4.86 9.00
C ARG A 26 -1.70 4.76 9.70
N LEU A 27 -2.78 4.97 8.96
CA LEU A 27 -4.14 4.85 9.48
C LEU A 27 -4.58 3.38 9.61
N THR A 28 -4.14 2.51 8.71
CA THR A 28 -4.64 1.13 8.62
C THR A 28 -3.71 0.10 9.24
N CYS A 29 -2.40 0.34 9.27
CA CYS A 29 -1.42 -0.54 9.89
C CYS A 29 -1.17 -0.15 11.36
N PRO A 30 -0.91 -1.13 12.25
CA PRO A 30 -0.47 -0.85 13.61
C PRO A 30 0.79 0.04 13.64
N ASP A 31 0.86 0.93 14.62
CA ASP A 31 2.13 1.58 14.99
C ASP A 31 2.96 0.67 15.90
N SER A 32 4.18 1.08 16.23
CA SER A 32 5.11 0.27 17.02
C SER A 32 4.56 -0.07 18.41
N ALA A 33 3.85 0.86 19.06
CA ALA A 33 3.24 0.63 20.36
C ALA A 33 2.12 -0.42 20.26
N GLN A 34 1.27 -0.33 19.24
CA GLN A 34 0.23 -1.31 18.98
C GLN A 34 0.81 -2.68 18.60
N ALA A 35 1.88 -2.74 17.80
CA ALA A 35 2.53 -3.98 17.43
C ALA A 35 3.14 -4.71 18.63
N ILE A 36 3.82 -3.98 19.52
CA ILE A 36 4.32 -4.54 20.80
C ILE A 36 3.17 -5.11 21.63
N LYS A 37 2.08 -4.35 21.77
CA LYS A 37 0.91 -4.81 22.53
C LYS A 37 0.29 -6.07 21.93
N ILE A 38 0.23 -6.18 20.59
CA ILE A 38 -0.25 -7.38 19.91
C ILE A 38 0.68 -8.56 20.21
N ALA A 39 1.99 -8.37 20.09
CA ALA A 39 3.00 -9.40 20.37
C ALA A 39 2.90 -9.92 21.81
N GLU A 40 2.81 -9.03 22.79
CA GLU A 40 2.66 -9.40 24.20
C GLU A 40 1.34 -10.12 24.47
N SER A 41 0.24 -9.64 23.89
CA SER A 41 -1.11 -10.18 24.19
C SER A 41 -1.35 -11.55 23.58
N PHE A 42 -0.73 -11.85 22.43
CA PHE A 42 -0.93 -13.08 21.68
C PHE A 42 0.31 -14.00 21.66
N GLY A 43 1.39 -13.61 22.35
CA GLY A 43 2.64 -14.37 22.36
C GLY A 43 3.32 -14.45 20.99
N THR A 44 3.08 -13.48 20.10
CA THR A 44 3.71 -13.45 18.78
C THR A 44 5.07 -12.76 18.82
N ALA A 45 5.83 -12.84 17.72
CA ALA A 45 7.19 -12.29 17.67
C ALA A 45 7.18 -10.75 17.77
N VAL A 46 8.02 -10.21 18.66
CA VAL A 46 8.37 -8.79 18.65
C VAL A 46 9.34 -8.55 17.50
N ILE A 47 8.98 -7.66 16.58
CA ILE A 47 9.80 -7.35 15.41
C ILE A 47 10.71 -6.16 15.67
N ASP A 48 11.90 -6.17 15.06
CA ASP A 48 12.82 -5.02 15.05
C ASP A 48 12.35 -3.98 14.02
N SER A 49 11.40 -3.12 14.44
CA SER A 49 10.77 -2.13 13.57
C SER A 49 11.76 -1.13 12.98
N GLU A 50 12.70 -0.63 13.79
CA GLU A 50 13.72 0.32 13.32
C GLU A 50 14.72 -0.38 12.39
N GLY A 51 15.17 -1.59 12.72
CA GLY A 51 16.05 -2.36 11.84
C GLY A 51 15.44 -2.65 10.46
N ILE A 52 14.14 -2.97 10.39
CA ILE A 52 13.44 -3.16 9.10
C ILE A 52 13.43 -1.85 8.30
N ARG A 53 13.09 -0.75 8.95
CA ARG A 53 13.03 0.58 8.33
C ARG A 53 14.39 1.00 7.78
N ASP A 54 15.42 0.94 8.62
CA ASP A 54 16.78 1.34 8.29
C ASP A 54 17.35 0.49 7.15
N LEU A 55 17.08 -0.82 7.17
CA LEU A 55 17.52 -1.72 6.10
C LEU A 55 16.87 -1.38 4.76
N HIS A 56 15.58 -1.04 4.75
CA HIS A 56 14.87 -0.70 3.52
C HIS A 56 15.27 0.67 2.99
N GLU A 57 15.52 1.64 3.87
CA GLU A 57 16.08 2.92 3.48
C GLU A 57 17.45 2.72 2.80
N ARG A 58 18.34 1.96 3.46
CA ARG A 58 19.69 1.68 2.95
C ARG A 58 19.67 0.92 1.62
N LEU A 59 18.86 -0.14 1.51
CA LEU A 59 18.72 -0.93 0.29
C LEU A 59 18.38 -0.05 -0.92
N ILE A 60 17.44 0.87 -0.76
CA ILE A 60 17.00 1.73 -1.86
C ILE A 60 18.06 2.78 -2.20
N THR A 61 18.72 3.36 -1.19
CA THR A 61 19.83 4.28 -1.42
C THR A 61 20.99 3.62 -2.16
N GLU A 62 21.48 2.47 -1.68
CA GLU A 62 22.63 1.78 -2.30
C GLU A 62 22.32 1.33 -3.73
N THR A 63 21.09 0.88 -4.00
CA THR A 63 20.68 0.47 -5.36
C THR A 63 20.48 1.67 -6.28
N ALA A 64 20.06 2.83 -5.77
CA ALA A 64 19.99 4.06 -6.54
C ALA A 64 21.39 4.62 -6.87
N ASP A 65 22.33 4.57 -5.93
CA ASP A 65 23.72 4.97 -6.15
C ASP A 65 24.36 4.16 -7.29
N ALA A 66 24.15 2.84 -7.29
CA ALA A 66 24.63 1.97 -8.38
C ALA A 66 24.02 2.28 -9.77
N LEU A 67 22.86 2.93 -9.81
CA LEU A 67 22.17 3.33 -11.04
C LEU A 67 22.51 4.78 -11.47
N SER A 68 23.17 5.56 -10.61
CA SER A 68 23.36 7.01 -10.80
C SER A 68 24.21 7.39 -12.01
N GLU A 69 25.20 6.57 -12.38
CA GLU A 69 26.02 6.81 -13.58
C GLU A 69 25.22 6.57 -14.88
N GLY A 70 24.19 5.72 -14.81
CA GLY A 70 23.40 5.28 -15.97
C GLY A 70 22.05 5.98 -16.13
N LEU A 71 21.55 6.67 -15.10
CA LEU A 71 20.25 7.34 -15.10
C LEU A 71 20.41 8.83 -14.76
N GLY A 72 19.91 9.70 -15.63
CA GLY A 72 19.71 11.10 -15.26
C GLY A 72 18.62 11.28 -14.19
N ASP A 73 18.66 12.39 -13.46
CA ASP A 73 17.81 12.68 -12.28
C ASP A 73 16.31 12.40 -12.49
N ARG A 74 15.75 12.83 -13.63
CA ARG A 74 14.33 12.60 -13.93
C ARG A 74 14.01 11.11 -14.12
N ALA A 75 14.90 10.35 -14.73
CA ALA A 75 14.71 8.92 -14.91
C ALA A 75 14.82 8.18 -13.56
N MET A 76 15.78 8.58 -12.71
CA MET A 76 15.90 8.11 -11.33
C MET A 76 14.62 8.38 -10.53
N GLN A 77 14.11 9.61 -10.57
CA GLN A 77 12.87 9.99 -9.88
C GLN A 77 11.68 9.13 -10.32
N ILE A 78 11.47 8.95 -11.64
CA ILE A 78 10.38 8.13 -12.17
C ILE A 78 10.53 6.66 -11.76
N HIS A 79 11.76 6.15 -11.74
CA HIS A 79 12.06 4.79 -11.31
C HIS A 79 11.72 4.59 -9.83
N LEU A 80 12.27 5.44 -8.95
CA LEU A 80 12.03 5.37 -7.51
C LEU A 80 10.57 5.63 -7.14
N GLN A 81 9.88 6.50 -7.88
CA GLN A 81 8.44 6.73 -7.71
C GLN A 81 7.63 5.42 -7.80
N ARG A 82 8.01 4.51 -8.70
CA ARG A 82 7.36 3.21 -8.89
C ARG A 82 7.73 2.22 -7.80
N ILE A 83 9.01 2.12 -7.45
CA ILE A 83 9.51 1.21 -6.40
C ILE A 83 8.87 1.56 -5.06
N VAL A 84 8.94 2.82 -4.65
CA VAL A 84 8.39 3.30 -3.38
C VAL A 84 6.88 3.16 -3.37
N GLY A 85 6.22 3.41 -4.50
CA GLY A 85 4.79 3.17 -4.66
C GLY A 85 4.39 1.71 -4.46
N ALA A 86 5.23 0.75 -4.86
CA ALA A 86 4.97 -0.67 -4.61
C ALA A 86 5.04 -1.01 -3.11
N TYR A 87 6.03 -0.48 -2.38
CA TYR A 87 6.11 -0.65 -0.93
C TYR A 87 4.90 -0.04 -0.20
N VAL A 88 4.55 1.21 -0.52
CA VAL A 88 3.38 1.89 0.09
C VAL A 88 2.08 1.17 -0.25
N GLY A 89 1.91 0.73 -1.51
CA GLY A 89 0.75 -0.04 -1.94
C GLY A 89 0.63 -1.39 -1.22
N SER A 90 1.74 -2.11 -1.06
CA SER A 90 1.79 -3.38 -0.33
C SER A 90 1.42 -3.19 1.15
N ALA A 91 2.03 -2.20 1.81
CA ALA A 91 1.74 -1.89 3.20
C ALA A 91 0.28 -1.49 3.41
N HIS A 92 -0.28 -0.65 2.53
CA HIS A 92 -1.68 -0.24 2.62
C HIS A 92 -2.62 -1.45 2.42
N GLY A 93 -2.33 -2.32 1.46
CA GLY A 93 -3.08 -3.56 1.24
C GLY A 93 -3.07 -4.47 2.48
N ALA A 94 -1.91 -4.64 3.11
CA ALA A 94 -1.78 -5.41 4.34
C ALA A 94 -2.56 -4.77 5.51
N GLY A 95 -2.50 -3.45 5.66
CA GLY A 95 -3.29 -2.72 6.67
C GLY A 95 -4.80 -2.83 6.47
N GLN A 96 -5.28 -2.81 5.22
CA GLN A 96 -6.70 -3.07 4.90
C GLN A 96 -7.10 -4.50 5.25
N PHE A 97 -6.25 -5.48 4.93
CA PHE A 97 -6.50 -6.88 5.26
C PHE A 97 -6.55 -7.09 6.78
N TYR A 98 -5.60 -6.51 7.52
CA TYR A 98 -5.60 -6.49 8.98
C TYR A 98 -6.86 -5.83 9.55
N SER A 99 -7.26 -4.67 9.04
CA SER A 99 -8.48 -3.95 9.49
C SER A 99 -9.75 -4.80 9.32
N ASN A 100 -9.83 -5.53 8.20
CA ASN A 100 -10.91 -6.48 7.95
C ASN A 100 -10.86 -7.67 8.91
N ALA A 101 -9.67 -8.23 9.17
CA ALA A 101 -9.48 -9.33 10.13
C ALA A 101 -9.90 -8.93 11.55
N VAL A 102 -9.53 -7.72 12.00
CA VAL A 102 -9.95 -7.17 13.30
C VAL A 102 -11.47 -7.03 13.38
N THR A 103 -12.11 -6.56 12.31
CA THR A 103 -13.58 -6.43 12.26
C THR A 103 -14.24 -7.81 12.40
N GLN A 104 -13.77 -8.81 11.64
CA GLN A 104 -14.29 -10.19 11.74
C GLN A 104 -14.07 -10.81 13.11
N ALA A 105 -12.94 -10.52 13.76
CA ALA A 105 -12.63 -11.00 15.10
C ALA A 105 -13.55 -10.36 16.16
N ARG A 106 -13.84 -9.06 16.03
CA ARG A 106 -14.80 -8.34 16.88
C ARG A 106 -16.21 -8.90 16.72
N ASP A 107 -16.65 -9.08 15.48
CA ASP A 107 -17.98 -9.63 15.18
C ASP A 107 -18.15 -11.04 15.74
N ALA A 108 -17.13 -11.90 15.61
CA ALA A 108 -17.16 -13.25 16.17
C ALA A 108 -17.15 -13.24 17.70
N THR A 109 -16.38 -12.35 18.32
CA THR A 109 -16.36 -12.18 19.79
C THR A 109 -17.72 -11.71 20.31
N ALA A 110 -18.36 -10.75 19.62
CA ALA A 110 -19.68 -10.25 20.00
C ALA A 110 -20.78 -11.31 19.84
N LYS A 111 -20.68 -12.18 18.82
CA LYS A 111 -21.61 -13.30 18.64
C LYS A 111 -21.49 -14.34 19.76
N ALA A 112 -20.25 -14.74 20.08
CA ALA A 112 -19.96 -15.74 21.11
C ALA A 112 -20.36 -15.28 22.53
N ALA A 113 -20.48 -13.98 22.77
CA ALA A 113 -20.93 -13.44 24.06
C ALA A 113 -22.47 -13.43 24.22
N ASN A 114 -23.23 -13.97 23.26
CA ASN A 114 -24.69 -14.00 23.31
C ASN A 114 -25.19 -15.41 23.65
N ASP A 115 -25.44 -15.65 24.95
CA ASP A 115 -25.83 -16.95 25.56
C ASP A 115 -27.13 -17.58 25.03
N ALA A 116 -27.85 -16.92 24.12
CA ALA A 116 -29.18 -17.34 23.66
C ALA A 116 -29.19 -18.18 22.36
N ARG A 117 -28.04 -18.68 21.88
CA ARG A 117 -27.94 -19.44 20.63
C ARG A 117 -27.31 -20.82 20.84
N ASP A 118 -28.13 -21.87 20.75
CA ASP A 118 -27.73 -23.29 20.75
C ASP A 118 -26.73 -23.65 19.62
N GLU A 119 -26.55 -22.79 18.62
CA GLU A 119 -25.59 -22.98 17.52
C GLU A 119 -24.14 -22.64 17.90
N ASP A 120 -23.91 -22.02 19.06
CA ASP A 120 -22.58 -21.65 19.60
C ASP A 120 -22.10 -22.67 20.65
N LEU A 121 -22.41 -23.95 20.47
CA LEU A 121 -21.77 -25.02 21.23
C LEU A 121 -20.25 -24.91 21.03
N ASP A 122 -19.55 -24.57 22.12
CA ASP A 122 -18.09 -24.55 22.16
C ASP A 122 -17.54 -25.83 21.51
N GLY A 123 -16.40 -25.69 20.84
CA GLY A 123 -15.62 -26.86 20.43
C GLY A 123 -15.34 -27.76 21.65
N PRO A 124 -14.87 -29.01 21.45
CA PRO A 124 -14.58 -29.92 22.54
C PRO A 124 -13.80 -29.19 23.65
N VAL A 125 -14.27 -29.30 24.90
CA VAL A 125 -13.71 -28.59 26.05
C VAL A 125 -12.18 -28.72 26.05
N GLY A 126 -11.47 -27.60 25.98
CA GLY A 126 -10.00 -27.56 25.91
C GLY A 126 -9.40 -27.12 24.56
N TYR A 127 -10.21 -26.80 23.55
CA TYR A 127 -9.76 -26.22 22.27
C TYR A 127 -10.23 -24.77 22.11
N ASP A 128 -9.45 -23.97 21.38
CA ASP A 128 -9.78 -22.57 21.13
C ASP A 128 -11.14 -22.40 20.45
N SER A 129 -11.91 -21.40 20.88
CA SER A 129 -13.19 -21.09 20.22
C SER A 129 -12.94 -20.52 18.81
N ALA A 130 -13.93 -20.61 17.93
CA ALA A 130 -13.84 -20.00 16.60
C ALA A 130 -13.59 -18.48 16.67
N ALA A 131 -14.10 -17.81 17.70
CA ALA A 131 -13.84 -16.40 17.96
C ALA A 131 -12.38 -16.17 18.39
N HIS A 132 -11.80 -17.05 19.21
CA HIS A 132 -10.38 -16.98 19.60
C HIS A 132 -9.45 -17.07 18.39
N ARG A 133 -9.62 -18.09 17.55
CA ARG A 133 -8.80 -18.26 16.32
C ARG A 133 -8.83 -17.05 15.39
N LYS A 134 -9.98 -16.36 15.30
CA LYS A 134 -10.07 -15.13 14.50
C LYS A 134 -9.30 -13.97 15.11
N ARG A 135 -9.21 -13.90 16.45
CA ARG A 135 -8.37 -12.91 17.14
C ARG A 135 -6.88 -13.19 16.92
N GLU A 136 -6.45 -14.44 17.03
CA GLU A 136 -5.07 -14.85 16.73
C GLU A 136 -4.71 -14.54 15.27
N PHE A 137 -5.58 -14.88 14.33
CA PHE A 137 -5.36 -14.54 12.93
C PHE A 137 -5.23 -13.01 12.71
N ALA A 138 -6.09 -12.21 13.36
CA ALA A 138 -5.98 -10.75 13.28
C ALA A 138 -4.68 -10.23 13.91
N ALA A 139 -4.20 -10.86 14.99
CA ALA A 139 -2.92 -10.53 15.62
C ALA A 139 -1.74 -10.78 14.67
N ASP A 140 -1.68 -11.95 14.03
CA ASP A 140 -0.66 -12.28 13.04
C ASP A 140 -0.66 -11.28 11.87
N MET A 141 -1.85 -10.95 11.36
CA MET A 141 -1.98 -9.95 10.28
C MET A 141 -1.54 -8.56 10.73
N GLY A 142 -1.74 -8.22 12.01
CA GLY A 142 -1.28 -6.96 12.58
C GLY A 142 0.24 -6.84 12.57
N ILE A 143 0.96 -7.90 12.96
CA ILE A 143 2.43 -7.93 12.92
C ILE A 143 2.95 -7.83 11.48
N GLN A 144 2.35 -8.58 10.55
CA GLN A 144 2.72 -8.51 9.13
C GLN A 144 2.48 -7.12 8.52
N ALA A 145 1.33 -6.51 8.81
CA ALA A 145 0.99 -5.17 8.35
C ALA A 145 1.93 -4.11 8.94
N HIS A 146 2.33 -4.25 10.21
CA HIS A 146 3.31 -3.37 10.84
C HIS A 146 4.69 -3.49 10.22
N ALA A 147 5.19 -4.71 9.97
CA ALA A 147 6.48 -4.91 9.29
C ALA A 147 6.51 -4.24 7.91
N LEU A 148 5.44 -4.40 7.12
CA LEU A 148 5.33 -3.77 5.81
C LEU A 148 5.19 -2.24 5.88
N ARG A 149 4.56 -1.71 6.95
CA ARG A 149 4.58 -0.27 7.22
C ARG A 149 6.01 0.22 7.42
N MET A 150 6.84 -0.48 8.20
CA MET A 150 8.23 -0.07 8.43
C MET A 150 9.06 -0.09 7.15
N ALA A 151 8.88 -1.13 6.33
CA ALA A 151 9.46 -1.21 5.00
C ALA A 151 9.07 -0.02 4.11
N ALA A 152 7.78 0.34 4.09
CA ALA A 152 7.28 1.48 3.32
C ALA A 152 7.80 2.83 3.85
N GLU A 153 7.90 3.02 5.15
CA GLU A 153 8.46 4.23 5.75
C GLU A 153 9.95 4.38 5.42
N GLY A 154 10.73 3.30 5.45
CA GLY A 154 12.13 3.30 5.01
C GLY A 154 12.28 3.64 3.53
N ALA A 155 11.44 3.05 2.67
CA ALA A 155 11.44 3.36 1.24
C ALA A 155 11.11 4.84 0.94
N VAL A 156 10.15 5.40 1.65
CA VAL A 156 9.78 6.82 1.53
C VAL A 156 10.89 7.74 2.04
N ALA A 157 11.59 7.35 3.10
CA ALA A 157 12.75 8.08 3.60
C ALA A 157 13.88 8.10 2.55
N ALA A 158 14.21 6.95 1.94
CA ALA A 158 15.20 6.87 0.87
C ALA A 158 14.81 7.74 -0.33
N TYR A 159 13.54 7.70 -0.77
CA TYR A 159 13.07 8.57 -1.86
C TYR A 159 13.34 10.05 -1.56
N LYS A 160 12.98 10.49 -0.34
CA LYS A 160 13.20 11.87 0.08
C LYS A 160 14.68 12.22 0.13
N HIS A 161 15.53 11.30 0.56
CA HIS A 161 16.97 11.48 0.59
C HIS A 161 17.55 11.67 -0.82
N ILE A 162 17.19 10.79 -1.76
CA ILE A 162 17.75 10.76 -3.11
C ILE A 162 17.17 11.88 -4.00
N VAL A 163 15.85 12.08 -3.95
CA VAL A 163 15.13 13.03 -4.83
C VAL A 163 15.07 14.43 -4.23
N GLY A 164 15.21 14.57 -2.91
CA GLY A 164 15.08 15.85 -2.19
C GLY A 164 13.65 16.30 -1.92
N GLU A 165 12.64 15.53 -2.35
CA GLU A 165 11.22 15.84 -2.21
C GLU A 165 10.46 14.75 -1.45
N SER A 166 9.41 15.12 -0.71
CA SER A 166 8.52 14.14 -0.10
C SER A 166 7.81 13.32 -1.18
N TRP A 167 7.86 11.98 -1.05
CA TRP A 167 7.16 11.09 -1.96
C TRP A 167 5.64 11.32 -1.92
N LYS A 168 5.00 11.31 -3.09
CA LYS A 168 3.54 11.36 -3.23
C LYS A 168 3.11 10.31 -4.25
N PRO A 169 1.96 9.65 -4.08
CA PRO A 169 1.48 8.69 -5.05
C PRO A 169 1.26 9.34 -6.42
N PHE A 170 1.62 8.61 -7.47
CA PHE A 170 1.32 9.02 -8.83
C PHE A 170 -0.17 8.77 -9.11
N ASP A 171 -0.92 9.82 -9.38
CA ASP A 171 -2.29 9.71 -9.86
C ASP A 171 -2.28 9.23 -11.31
N ARG A 172 -2.66 7.98 -11.54
CA ARG A 172 -2.69 7.42 -12.91
C ARG A 172 -4.01 7.79 -13.59
N PRO A 173 -3.96 8.36 -14.81
CA PRO A 173 -5.12 8.39 -15.71
C PRO A 173 -5.69 6.98 -15.84
N VAL A 174 -7.00 6.83 -15.73
CA VAL A 174 -7.67 5.56 -16.04
C VAL A 174 -7.29 5.17 -17.48
N GLU A 175 -6.72 3.98 -17.66
CA GLU A 175 -6.05 3.53 -18.91
C GLU A 175 -6.95 3.47 -20.15
N ASN A 176 -8.26 3.72 -20.04
CA ASN A 176 -9.19 3.79 -21.17
C ASN A 176 -10.18 4.98 -21.14
N PRO A 177 -9.76 6.20 -21.52
CA PRO A 177 -10.67 7.30 -21.84
C PRO A 177 -11.10 7.33 -23.33
N GLY A 178 -10.66 6.35 -24.14
CA GLY A 178 -10.90 6.24 -25.58
C GLY A 178 -9.61 6.40 -26.39
N HIS A 179 -9.22 5.36 -27.13
CA HIS A 179 -8.04 5.36 -27.98
C HIS A 179 -8.20 6.30 -29.18
N SER A 180 -7.33 7.29 -29.35
CA SER A 180 -7.04 7.86 -30.68
C SER A 180 -5.69 8.58 -30.74
N VAL A 181 -5.13 8.59 -31.96
CA VAL A 181 -3.97 9.35 -32.48
C VAL A 181 -2.55 8.95 -32.03
N ASP A 182 -2.28 8.64 -30.76
CA ASP A 182 -0.90 8.47 -30.25
C ASP A 182 -0.12 7.28 -30.86
N ARG A 183 -0.81 6.18 -31.23
CA ARG A 183 -0.15 5.01 -31.85
C ARG A 183 0.53 5.32 -33.18
N LYS A 184 -0.01 6.25 -33.97
CA LYS A 184 0.58 6.63 -35.27
C LYS A 184 1.81 7.51 -35.08
N ALA A 185 1.80 8.39 -34.08
CA ALA A 185 2.96 9.20 -33.71
C ALA A 185 4.08 8.33 -33.12
N ALA A 186 3.73 7.37 -32.24
CA ALA A 186 4.68 6.42 -31.68
C ALA A 186 5.31 5.52 -32.76
N ALA A 187 4.55 5.06 -33.75
CA ALA A 187 5.10 4.29 -34.87
C ALA A 187 6.11 5.08 -35.71
N ALA A 188 5.86 6.38 -35.94
CA ALA A 188 6.78 7.27 -36.65
C ALA A 188 8.04 7.62 -35.83
N GLN A 189 7.96 7.53 -34.50
CA GLN A 189 9.11 7.71 -33.60
C GLN A 189 9.93 6.41 -33.45
N MET A 190 9.26 5.25 -33.47
CA MET A 190 9.93 3.95 -33.42
C MET A 190 10.72 3.63 -34.69
N SER A 191 10.27 4.10 -35.86
CA SER A 191 11.05 4.02 -37.11
C SER A 191 12.34 4.84 -37.10
N ALA A 192 12.60 5.64 -36.06
CA ALA A 192 13.87 6.33 -35.88
C ALA A 192 14.96 5.45 -35.21
N PHE A 193 14.59 4.25 -34.77
CA PHE A 193 15.49 3.28 -34.10
C PHE A 193 15.71 1.99 -34.90
N ASP A 194 15.18 1.91 -36.13
CA ASP A 194 15.40 0.83 -37.09
C ASP A 194 16.39 1.26 -38.20
#